data_AF-A0A7Y6A1X1-F1
#
_entry.id   AF-A0A7Y6A1X1-F1
#
_cell.length_a   1.000
_cell.length_b   1.000
_cell.length_c   1.000
_cell.angle_alpha   90.00
_cell.angle_beta   90.00
_cell.angle_gamma   90.00
#
_symmetry.space_group_name_H-M   'P 1'
#
loop_
_entity.id
_entity.type
_entity.pdbx_description
1 polymer ?
#
loop_
_entity_poly.entity_id
_entity_poly.type
_entity_poly.pdbx_seq_one_letter_code
_entity_poly.pdbx_strand_id
1 'polypeptide(L)'
;IALVRQNAGWSSIPVAFAQGDGTWQITNGSAPTFIGSWANTPGVRVVTGDFNDNGLTDIALIRQTPGWSSIPVAFAQGDGTWQITNGSAPTFIGSWANTAGVRLASGDFR
;
A
#
# COMPACT_ATOMS: atom_id res chain seq x y z
N ILE A 1 9.38 9.63 1.13
CA ILE A 1 8.02 9.74 1.75
C ILE A 1 7.00 9.56 0.64
N ALA A 2 5.94 8.76 0.84
CA ALA A 2 4.89 8.56 -0.15
C ALA A 2 3.52 8.98 0.40
N LEU A 3 2.61 9.44 -0.47
CA LEU A 3 1.25 9.83 -0.12
C LEU A 3 0.22 8.86 -0.72
N VAL A 4 -0.62 8.27 0.12
CA VAL A 4 -1.73 7.41 -0.29
C VAL A 4 -3.05 8.08 0.07
N ARG A 5 -3.90 8.30 -0.92
CA ARG A 5 -5.22 8.90 -0.68
C ARG A 5 -6.27 7.83 -0.44
N GLN A 6 -6.94 7.92 0.72
CA GLN A 6 -8.02 7.01 1.12
C GLN A 6 -9.42 7.58 0.89
N ASN A 7 -9.57 8.51 -0.07
CA ASN A 7 -10.82 9.11 -0.51
C ASN A 7 -10.82 9.25 -2.04
N ALA A 8 -12.00 9.29 -2.66
CA ALA A 8 -12.15 9.30 -4.12
C ALA A 8 -11.54 10.54 -4.80
N GLY A 9 -10.83 10.34 -5.93
CA GLY A 9 -10.38 11.40 -6.85
C GLY A 9 -8.87 11.53 -7.09
N TRP A 10 -8.05 10.57 -6.62
CA TRP A 10 -6.66 10.40 -7.08
C TRP A 10 -6.54 9.09 -7.86
N SER A 11 -5.54 9.02 -8.72
CA SER A 11 -5.18 7.83 -9.48
C SER A 11 -3.66 7.57 -9.46
N SER A 12 -2.94 8.18 -8.53
CA SER A 12 -1.48 8.19 -8.45
C SER A 12 -1.00 8.22 -7.00
N ILE A 13 0.28 7.88 -6.81
CA ILE A 13 0.98 7.91 -5.52
C ILE A 13 2.16 8.88 -5.65
N PRO A 14 2.05 10.10 -5.12
CA PRO A 14 3.17 11.01 -5.03
C PRO A 14 4.26 10.47 -4.11
N VAL A 15 5.53 10.60 -4.53
CA VAL A 15 6.71 10.23 -3.73
C VAL A 15 7.69 11.40 -3.70
N ALA A 16 8.15 11.75 -2.51
CA ALA A 16 9.27 12.65 -2.29
C ALA A 16 10.53 11.86 -1.91
N PHE A 17 11.55 11.93 -2.75
CA PHE A 17 12.88 11.35 -2.56
C PHE A 17 13.81 12.41 -1.97
N ALA A 18 14.43 12.11 -0.83
CA ALA A 18 15.41 13.01 -0.21
C ALA A 18 16.72 13.00 -1.00
N GLN A 19 17.33 14.16 -1.25
CA GLN A 19 18.61 14.28 -1.94
C GLN A 19 19.82 14.40 -1.00
N GLY A 20 19.58 14.45 0.32
CA GLY A 20 20.64 14.52 1.34
C GLY A 20 21.13 15.93 1.67
N ASP A 21 20.72 16.95 0.92
CA ASP A 21 21.05 18.36 1.12
C ASP A 21 19.89 19.20 1.66
N GLY A 22 18.83 18.52 2.13
CA GLY A 22 17.59 19.15 2.59
C GLY A 22 16.56 19.41 1.47
N THR A 23 16.88 19.07 0.21
CA THR A 23 15.94 19.16 -0.91
C THR A 23 15.28 17.82 -1.22
N TRP A 24 14.23 17.87 -2.05
CA TRP A 24 13.40 16.73 -2.40
C TRP A 24 13.11 16.69 -3.90
N GLN A 25 13.33 15.53 -4.51
CA GLN A 25 12.77 15.23 -5.84
C GLN A 25 11.39 14.62 -5.67
N ILE A 26 10.38 15.20 -6.32
CA ILE A 26 8.99 14.73 -6.22
C ILE A 26 8.58 14.09 -7.54
N THR A 27 8.03 12.89 -7.47
CA THR A 27 7.38 12.21 -8.59
C THR A 27 5.92 11.92 -8.26
N ASN A 28 5.11 11.68 -9.30
CA ASN A 28 3.69 11.38 -9.15
C ASN A 28 3.31 10.20 -10.06
N GLY A 29 3.77 9.00 -9.68
CA GLY A 29 3.56 7.78 -10.46
C GLY A 29 2.11 7.31 -10.45
N SER A 30 1.63 6.84 -11.60
CA SER A 30 0.26 6.35 -11.74
C SER A 30 0.03 5.05 -10.96
N ALA A 31 -1.15 4.94 -10.36
CA ALA A 31 -1.65 3.77 -9.66
C ALA A 31 -3.20 3.74 -9.70
N PRO A 32 -3.85 3.72 -10.88
CA PRO A 32 -5.27 4.09 -11.00
C PRO A 32 -6.21 3.17 -10.25
N THR A 33 -6.09 1.85 -10.40
CA THR A 33 -6.94 0.88 -9.69
C THR A 33 -6.59 0.82 -8.20
N PHE A 34 -5.31 0.85 -7.87
CA PHE A 34 -4.84 0.77 -6.49
C PHE A 34 -5.33 1.95 -5.66
N ILE A 35 -5.24 3.18 -6.17
CA ILE A 35 -5.68 4.39 -5.46
C ILE A 35 -7.16 4.71 -5.71
N GLY A 36 -7.61 4.59 -6.95
CA GLY A 36 -8.95 4.97 -7.38
C GLY A 36 -10.05 4.00 -6.94
N SER A 37 -9.72 2.75 -6.63
CA SER A 37 -10.69 1.73 -6.21
C SER A 37 -10.37 1.10 -4.85
N TRP A 38 -9.13 0.64 -4.63
CA TRP A 38 -8.83 -0.15 -3.44
C TRP A 38 -8.49 0.71 -2.22
N ALA A 39 -7.57 1.67 -2.33
CA ALA A 39 -7.08 2.44 -1.19
C ALA A 39 -8.15 3.31 -0.52
N ASN A 40 -9.15 3.75 -1.30
CA ASN A 40 -10.26 4.57 -0.84
C ASN A 40 -11.48 3.76 -0.35
N THR A 41 -11.40 2.42 -0.35
CA THR A 41 -12.47 1.57 0.16
C THR A 41 -12.59 1.71 1.70
N PRO A 42 -13.80 1.87 2.27
CA PRO A 42 -13.99 1.97 3.71
C PRO A 42 -13.41 0.77 4.49
N GLY A 43 -12.67 1.09 5.55
CA GLY A 43 -12.01 0.09 6.41
C GLY A 43 -10.65 -0.39 5.89
N VAL A 44 -10.18 0.12 4.75
CA VAL A 44 -8.81 -0.12 4.29
C VAL A 44 -7.81 0.65 5.15
N ARG A 45 -6.70 -0.01 5.42
CA ARG A 45 -5.50 0.50 6.07
C ARG A 45 -4.33 0.33 5.13
N VAL A 46 -3.42 1.30 5.20
CA VAL A 46 -2.17 1.30 4.45
C VAL A 46 -1.09 0.72 5.35
N VAL A 47 -0.32 -0.22 4.82
CA VAL A 47 0.83 -0.82 5.49
C VAL A 47 2.03 -0.74 4.56
N THR A 48 3.20 -0.45 5.11
CA THR A 48 4.44 -0.33 4.34
C THR A 48 5.48 -1.33 4.81
N GLY A 49 6.29 -1.83 3.89
CA GLY A 49 7.37 -2.78 4.13
C GLY A 49 8.04 -3.16 2.81
N ASP A 50 9.14 -3.90 2.88
CA ASP A 50 9.71 -4.54 1.69
C ASP A 50 9.08 -5.94 1.59
N PHE A 51 8.15 -6.12 0.66
CA PHE A 51 7.36 -7.34 0.53
C PHE A 51 7.86 -8.26 -0.59
N ASN A 52 8.85 -7.81 -1.37
CA ASN A 52 9.47 -8.60 -2.44
C ASN A 52 11.00 -8.69 -2.35
N ASP A 53 11.60 -8.23 -1.25
CA ASP A 53 13.02 -8.31 -0.92
C ASP A 53 13.91 -7.58 -1.94
N ASN A 54 13.42 -6.44 -2.46
CA ASN A 54 14.15 -5.63 -3.44
C ASN A 54 14.89 -4.43 -2.83
N GLY A 55 14.81 -4.26 -1.51
CA GLY A 55 15.42 -3.15 -0.77
C GLY A 55 14.64 -1.84 -0.85
N LEU A 56 13.43 -1.84 -1.40
CA LEU A 56 12.56 -0.67 -1.52
C LEU A 56 11.31 -0.83 -0.65
N THR A 57 10.75 0.30 -0.21
CA THR A 57 9.51 0.29 0.57
C THR A 57 8.29 0.20 -0.35
N ASP A 58 7.58 -0.91 -0.25
CA ASP A 58 6.31 -1.16 -0.91
C ASP A 58 5.11 -0.69 -0.06
N ILE A 59 3.94 -0.71 -0.68
CA ILE A 59 2.68 -0.34 -0.03
C ILE A 59 1.66 -1.47 -0.21
N ALA A 60 1.18 -2.04 0.89
CA ALA A 60 0.09 -3.01 0.93
C ALA A 60 -1.20 -2.38 1.47
N LEU A 61 -2.33 -2.87 0.98
CA LEU A 61 -3.65 -2.49 1.47
C LEU A 61 -4.29 -3.66 2.22
N ILE A 62 -4.73 -3.39 3.45
CA ILE A 62 -5.39 -4.38 4.30
C ILE A 62 -6.74 -3.81 4.73
N ARG A 63 -7.84 -4.51 4.42
CA ARG A 63 -9.17 -4.11 4.88
C ARG A 63 -9.49 -4.81 6.19
N GLN A 64 -9.75 -4.01 7.22
CA GLN A 64 -10.18 -4.48 8.54
C GLN A 64 -11.71 -4.45 8.68
N THR A 65 -12.43 -4.57 7.57
CA THR A 65 -13.88 -4.78 7.53
C THR A 65 -14.23 -5.89 6.51
N PRO A 66 -15.31 -6.66 6.71
CA PRO A 66 -15.67 -7.74 5.80
C PRO A 66 -15.92 -7.27 4.36
N GLY A 67 -15.59 -8.13 3.38
CA GLY A 67 -16.02 -7.97 1.98
C GLY A 67 -14.90 -7.88 0.94
N TRP A 68 -13.66 -8.23 1.28
CA TRP A 68 -12.66 -8.65 0.29
C TRP A 68 -11.77 -9.74 0.90
N SER A 69 -11.03 -10.48 0.09
CA SER A 69 -10.26 -11.65 0.52
C SER A 69 -8.85 -11.66 -0.07
N SER A 70 -8.33 -10.49 -0.42
CA SER A 70 -7.06 -10.32 -1.11
C SER A 70 -6.21 -9.20 -0.50
N ILE A 71 -4.93 -9.18 -0.84
CA ILE A 71 -3.97 -8.15 -0.43
C ILE A 71 -3.42 -7.51 -1.71
N PRO A 72 -3.92 -6.31 -2.07
CA PRO A 72 -3.28 -5.50 -3.09
C PRO A 72 -1.94 -4.97 -2.59
N VAL A 73 -0.92 -5.04 -3.42
CA VAL A 73 0.42 -4.49 -3.15
C VAL A 73 0.87 -3.65 -4.34
N ALA A 74 1.36 -2.45 -4.05
CA ALA A 74 2.10 -1.62 -4.98
C ALA A 74 3.59 -1.76 -4.67
N PHE A 75 4.28 -2.55 -5.50
CA PHE A 75 5.72 -2.75 -5.40
C PHE A 75 6.47 -1.56 -5.99
N ALA A 76 7.37 -0.97 -5.20
CA ALA A 76 8.17 0.17 -5.64
C ALA A 76 9.22 -0.26 -6.68
N GLN A 77 9.40 0.57 -7.71
CA GLN A 77 10.42 0.36 -8.77
C GLN A 77 11.63 1.30 -8.61
N GLY A 78 11.64 2.16 -7.59
CA GLY A 78 12.76 3.04 -7.26
C GLY A 78 12.77 4.40 -7.99
N ASP A 79 11.99 4.54 -9.06
CA ASP A 79 11.84 5.77 -9.85
C ASP A 79 10.51 6.51 -9.59
N GLY A 80 9.74 6.02 -8.63
CA GLY A 80 8.39 6.51 -8.32
C GLY A 80 7.28 5.86 -9.14
N THR A 81 7.58 4.84 -9.93
CA THR A 81 6.59 3.96 -10.56
C THR A 81 6.30 2.72 -9.71
N TRP A 82 5.22 2.03 -10.04
CA TRP A 82 4.65 0.95 -9.22
C TRP A 82 4.30 -0.26 -10.06
N GLN A 83 4.73 -1.43 -9.63
CA GLN A 83 4.19 -2.70 -10.11
C GLN A 83 3.08 -3.14 -9.15
N ILE A 84 1.84 -3.20 -9.64
CA ILE A 84 0.67 -3.47 -8.80
C ILE A 84 0.28 -4.95 -8.94
N THR A 85 0.11 -5.62 -7.81
CA THR A 85 -0.43 -6.98 -7.73
C THR A 85 -1.61 -7.04 -6.77
N ASN A 86 -2.40 -8.12 -6.86
CA ASN A 86 -3.50 -8.38 -5.95
C ASN A 86 -3.65 -9.89 -5.76
N GLY A 87 -3.06 -10.41 -4.69
CA GLY A 87 -3.04 -11.85 -4.37
C GLY A 87 -4.11 -12.25 -3.37
N SER A 88 -4.63 -13.48 -3.48
CA SER A 88 -5.62 -14.01 -2.54
C SER A 88 -5.03 -14.25 -1.13
N ALA A 89 -5.78 -13.86 -0.11
CA ALA A 89 -5.48 -14.07 1.31
C ALA A 89 -6.78 -14.27 2.12
N PRO A 90 -7.62 -15.26 1.79
CA PRO A 90 -8.99 -15.36 2.28
C PRO A 90 -9.10 -15.53 3.80
N THR A 91 -8.25 -16.37 4.41
CA THR A 91 -8.29 -16.56 5.87
C THR A 91 -7.71 -15.36 6.60
N PHE A 92 -6.58 -14.83 6.13
CA PHE A 92 -5.91 -13.71 6.78
C PHE A 92 -6.80 -12.46 6.77
N ILE A 93 -7.34 -12.09 5.61
CA ILE A 93 -8.15 -10.88 5.46
C ILE A 93 -9.61 -11.11 5.81
N GLY A 94 -10.19 -12.20 5.31
CA GLY A 94 -11.61 -12.49 5.45
C GLY A 94 -12.00 -12.98 6.83
N SER A 95 -11.08 -13.57 7.60
CA SER A 95 -11.39 -14.15 8.91
C SER A 95 -10.61 -13.55 10.07
N TRP A 96 -9.38 -13.08 9.89
CA TRP A 96 -8.55 -12.61 11.02
C TRP A 96 -8.42 -11.09 11.08
N ALA A 97 -8.04 -10.44 9.98
CA ALA A 97 -7.69 -9.01 9.96
C ALA A 97 -8.86 -8.07 10.29
N ASN A 98 -10.11 -8.51 10.04
CA ASN A 98 -11.32 -7.73 10.30
C ASN A 98 -11.95 -7.97 11.69
N THR A 99 -11.31 -8.80 12.53
CA THR A 99 -11.82 -9.07 13.89
C THR A 99 -11.47 -7.94 14.87
N ALA A 100 -12.29 -7.79 15.91
CA ALA A 100 -12.13 -6.73 16.90
C ALA A 100 -10.80 -6.86 17.66
N GLY A 101 -10.11 -5.73 17.85
CA GLY A 101 -8.84 -5.67 18.58
C GLY A 101 -7.59 -5.98 17.75
N VAL A 102 -7.74 -6.39 16.48
CA VAL A 102 -6.59 -6.67 15.61
C VAL A 102 -5.89 -5.38 15.18
N ARG A 103 -4.56 -5.39 15.29
CA ARG A 103 -3.67 -4.34 14.80
C ARG A 103 -2.80 -4.90 13.69
N LEU A 104 -2.45 -4.04 12.75
CA LEU A 104 -1.51 -4.37 11.69
C LEU A 104 -0.10 -4.12 12.19
N ALA A 105 0.78 -5.08 11.93
CA ALA A 105 2.21 -4.96 12.12
C ALA A 105 2.87 -5.29 10.79
N SER A 106 3.88 -4.52 10.41
CA SER A 106 4.77 -4.84 9.30
C SER A 106 6.20 -4.89 9.78
N GLY A 107 6.98 -5.73 9.12
CA GLY A 107 8.37 -6.01 9.46
C GLY A 107 8.82 -7.26 8.73
N ASP A 108 10.11 -7.51 8.82
CA ASP A 108 10.75 -8.71 8.30
C ASP A 108 10.58 -9.84 9.33
N PHE A 109 9.57 -10.70 9.15
CA PHE A 109 9.29 -11.84 10.01
C PHE A 109 9.84 -13.12 9.34
N ARG A 110 11.14 -13.39 9.53
CA ARG A 110 11.83 -14.59 9.02
C ARG A 110 12.78 -15.18 10.05
#